data_AF-A0A9X3BVC0-F1
#
_entry.id   AF-A0A9X3BVC0-F1
#
_cell.length_a   1.000
_cell.length_b   1.000
_cell.length_c   1.000
_cell.angle_alpha   90.00
_cell.angle_beta   90.00
_cell.angle_gamma   90.00
#
_symmetry.space_group_name_H-M   'P 1'
#
loop_
_entity.id
_entity.type
_entity.pdbx_description
1 polymer ?
#
loop_
_entity_poly.entity_id
_entity_poly.type
_entity_poly.pdbx_seq_one_letter_code
_entity_poly.pdbx_strand_id
1 'polypeptide(L)'
;MVDVYAYRAHNECVATKSERFAVRLTPEQDALIRHAAEVEGLDLTSFTVRATVAHARDVLADRRHFVIDDAAWTEFNALLDRPVQFKETLAKMFAKPSIFERDA
;
A
#
# COMPACT_ATOMS: atom_id res chain seq x y z
N MET A 1 24.11 -15.16 -23.69
CA MET A 1 23.96 -14.02 -22.77
C MET A 1 22.48 -13.91 -22.47
N VAL A 2 22.05 -14.67 -21.46
CA VAL A 2 20.66 -14.79 -21.03
C VAL A 2 20.62 -14.29 -19.60
N ASP A 3 19.61 -13.48 -19.34
CA ASP A 3 19.47 -12.51 -18.27
C ASP A 3 19.55 -13.13 -16.85
N VAL A 4 20.42 -12.55 -16.01
CA VAL A 4 20.67 -12.92 -14.61
C VAL A 4 19.64 -12.28 -13.65
N TYR A 5 18.67 -11.52 -14.16
CA TYR A 5 17.59 -10.92 -13.36
C TYR A 5 16.37 -11.82 -13.13
N ALA A 6 16.35 -13.05 -13.64
CA ALA A 6 15.33 -14.02 -13.32
C ALA A 6 15.78 -14.92 -12.15
N TYR A 7 14.93 -15.00 -11.11
CA TYR A 7 14.94 -16.02 -10.03
C TYR A 7 15.62 -15.70 -8.67
N ARG A 8 15.86 -14.44 -8.27
CA ARG A 8 16.43 -14.18 -6.92
C ARG A 8 15.83 -13.03 -6.10
N ALA A 9 14.56 -12.68 -6.30
CA ALA A 9 13.91 -11.60 -5.54
C ALA A 9 12.54 -11.97 -4.92
N HIS A 10 12.12 -13.24 -4.92
CA HIS A 10 10.82 -13.62 -4.35
C HIS A 10 10.83 -13.96 -2.85
N ASN A 11 12.00 -14.05 -2.19
CA ASN A 11 12.08 -14.50 -0.79
C ASN A 11 12.78 -13.56 0.20
N GLU A 12 13.09 -12.30 -0.15
CA GLU A 12 13.81 -11.39 0.77
C GLU A 12 12.99 -10.26 1.40
N CYS A 13 11.65 -10.22 1.27
CA CYS A 13 10.85 -9.30 2.09
C CYS A 13 9.47 -9.85 2.44
N VAL A 14 9.41 -11.03 3.04
CA VAL A 14 8.30 -11.33 3.94
C VAL A 14 8.82 -11.04 5.34
N ALA A 15 8.69 -9.80 5.79
CA ALA A 15 8.96 -9.45 7.18
C ALA A 15 8.24 -10.48 8.08
N THR A 16 8.97 -11.08 9.02
CA THR A 16 8.39 -12.04 9.97
C THR A 16 7.24 -11.35 10.71
N LYS A 17 6.04 -11.93 10.67
CA LYS A 17 4.87 -11.42 11.39
C LYS A 17 5.11 -11.57 12.90
N SER A 18 5.67 -10.55 13.55
CA SER A 18 5.97 -10.52 15.00
C SER A 18 4.82 -10.01 15.85
N GLU A 19 4.00 -9.11 15.29
CA GLU A 19 2.97 -8.40 16.03
C GLU A 19 1.68 -9.21 16.17
N ARG A 20 1.04 -9.10 17.35
CA ARG A 20 -0.24 -9.75 17.64
C ARG A 20 -1.35 -8.73 17.82
N PHE A 21 -2.43 -8.88 17.06
CA PHE A 21 -3.63 -8.07 17.16
C PHE A 21 -4.78 -8.91 17.73
N ALA A 22 -5.21 -8.62 18.97
CA ALA A 22 -6.27 -9.37 19.65
C ALA A 22 -7.56 -8.56 19.70
N VAL A 23 -8.66 -9.11 19.17
CA VAL A 23 -9.98 -8.47 19.12
C VAL A 23 -11.04 -9.42 19.69
N ARG A 24 -12.04 -8.87 20.38
CA ARG A 24 -13.22 -9.60 20.85
C ARG A 24 -14.37 -9.35 19.88
N LEU A 25 -15.09 -10.41 19.54
CA LEU A 25 -16.22 -10.39 18.61
C LEU A 25 -17.46 -10.97 19.30
N THR A 26 -18.63 -10.51 18.89
CA THR A 26 -19.88 -11.23 19.17
C THR A 26 -19.94 -12.51 18.30
N PRO A 27 -20.77 -13.50 18.66
CA PRO A 27 -20.94 -14.70 17.83
C PRO A 27 -21.41 -14.39 16.40
N GLU A 28 -22.27 -13.38 16.25
CA GLU A 28 -22.78 -12.93 14.96
C GLU A 28 -21.66 -12.32 14.10
N GLN A 29 -20.78 -11.52 14.70
CA GLN A 29 -19.62 -10.94 14.02
C GLN A 29 -18.62 -12.03 13.59
N ASP A 30 -18.30 -12.99 14.46
CA ASP A 30 -17.40 -14.11 14.12
C ASP A 30 -17.97 -14.95 12.96
N ALA A 31 -19.26 -15.30 13.02
CA ALA A 31 -19.92 -16.06 11.96
C ALA A 31 -19.91 -15.32 10.61
N LEU A 32 -20.23 -14.03 10.61
CA LEU A 32 -20.22 -13.19 9.41
C LEU A 32 -18.82 -13.12 8.78
N ILE A 33 -17.79 -12.86 9.60
CA ILE A 33 -16.40 -12.72 9.12
C ILE A 33 -15.88 -14.04 8.56
N ARG A 34 -16.16 -15.18 9.24
CA ARG A 34 -15.78 -16.51 8.73
C ARG A 34 -16.44 -16.82 7.41
N HIS A 35 -17.73 -16.55 7.27
CA HIS A 35 -18.45 -16.80 6.03
C HIS A 35 -17.89 -15.95 4.87
N ALA A 36 -17.57 -14.67 5.12
CA ALA A 36 -16.93 -13.83 4.11
C ALA A 36 -15.55 -14.36 3.68
N ALA A 37 -14.74 -14.84 4.64
CA ALA A 37 -13.45 -15.46 4.35
C ALA A 37 -13.60 -16.73 3.49
N GLU A 38 -14.60 -17.56 3.78
CA GLU A 38 -14.93 -18.76 2.98
C GLU A 38 -15.33 -18.40 1.55
N VAL A 39 -16.19 -17.40 1.36
CA VAL A 39 -16.62 -16.91 0.04
C VAL A 39 -15.43 -16.41 -0.79
N GLU A 40 -14.44 -15.78 -0.16
CA GLU A 40 -13.23 -15.31 -0.81
C GLU A 40 -12.11 -16.37 -0.92
N GLY A 41 -12.33 -17.57 -0.38
CA GLY A 41 -11.36 -18.67 -0.40
C GLY A 41 -10.10 -18.39 0.43
N LEU A 42 -10.21 -17.60 1.49
CA LEU A 42 -9.10 -17.22 2.36
C LEU A 42 -9.24 -17.83 3.75
N ASP A 43 -8.10 -18.09 4.40
CA ASP A 43 -8.11 -18.34 5.84
C ASP A 43 -8.52 -17.07 6.59
N LEU A 44 -9.10 -17.27 7.78
CA LEU A 44 -9.64 -16.18 8.60
C LEU A 44 -8.59 -15.09 8.92
N THR A 45 -7.34 -15.49 9.14
CA THR A 45 -6.27 -14.54 9.49
C THR A 45 -5.90 -13.69 8.28
N SER A 46 -5.70 -14.30 7.12
CA SER A 46 -5.40 -13.60 5.87
C SER A 46 -6.53 -12.66 5.45
N PHE A 47 -7.78 -13.13 5.53
CA PHE A 47 -8.97 -12.30 5.28
C PHE A 47 -9.00 -11.08 6.21
N THR A 48 -8.88 -11.30 7.52
CA THR A 48 -8.98 -10.24 8.52
C THR A 48 -7.86 -9.21 8.38
N VAL A 49 -6.61 -9.66 8.21
CA VAL A 49 -5.47 -8.74 8.03
C VAL A 49 -5.65 -7.94 6.73
N ARG A 50 -6.07 -8.59 5.63
CA ARG A 50 -6.28 -7.91 4.35
C ARG A 50 -7.37 -6.84 4.46
N ALA A 51 -8.53 -7.19 4.98
CA ALA A 51 -9.65 -6.27 5.16
C ALA A 51 -9.27 -5.09 6.08
N THR A 52 -8.60 -5.38 7.21
CA THR A 52 -8.18 -4.35 8.17
C THR A 52 -7.14 -3.40 7.58
N VAL A 53 -6.14 -3.92 6.87
CA VAL A 53 -5.11 -3.09 6.21
C VAL A 53 -5.72 -2.24 5.10
N ALA A 54 -6.63 -2.79 4.30
CA ALA A 54 -7.35 -2.03 3.28
C ALA A 54 -8.12 -0.86 3.90
N HIS A 55 -8.94 -1.14 4.91
CA HIS A 55 -9.70 -0.10 5.59
C HIS A 55 -8.81 0.93 6.29
N ALA A 56 -7.70 0.50 6.92
CA ALA A 56 -6.74 1.43 7.51
C ALA A 56 -6.10 2.35 6.47
N ARG A 57 -5.81 1.84 5.26
CA ARG A 57 -5.31 2.67 4.14
C ARG A 57 -6.37 3.67 3.69
N ASP A 58 -7.63 3.26 3.57
CA ASP A 58 -8.71 4.17 3.18
C ASP A 58 -8.86 5.30 4.21
N VAL A 59 -8.90 4.95 5.51
CA VAL A 59 -8.97 5.93 6.61
C VAL A 59 -7.77 6.90 6.62
N LEU A 60 -6.57 6.41 6.28
CA LEU A 60 -5.37 7.25 6.19
C LEU A 60 -5.32 8.09 4.91
N ALA A 61 -5.82 7.57 3.78
CA ALA A 61 -5.87 8.25 2.50
C ALA A 61 -6.91 9.39 2.52
N ASP A 62 -8.01 9.21 3.24
CA ASP A 62 -9.01 10.25 3.49
C ASP A 62 -8.45 11.40 4.34
N ARG A 63 -7.28 11.22 4.95
CA ARG A 63 -6.64 12.25 5.77
C ARG A 63 -5.99 13.31 4.88
N ARG A 64 -6.62 14.49 4.82
CA ARG A 64 -6.11 15.66 4.08
C ARG A 64 -4.92 16.37 4.75
N HIS A 65 -4.59 16.01 6.00
CA HIS A 65 -3.54 16.66 6.79
C HIS A 65 -2.43 15.65 7.12
N PHE A 66 -1.23 15.92 6.61
CA PHE A 66 0.00 15.22 6.96
C PHE A 66 0.70 16.01 8.06
N VAL A 67 0.69 15.47 9.28
CA VAL A 67 1.44 16.05 10.39
C VAL A 67 2.85 15.48 10.33
N ILE A 68 3.83 16.36 10.21
CA ILE A 68 5.26 16.02 10.25
C ILE A 68 5.94 16.83 11.35
N ASP A 69 7.03 16.31 11.90
CA ASP A 69 7.82 17.03 12.90
C ASP A 69 8.64 18.17 12.26
N ASP A 70 9.24 19.02 13.10
CA ASP A 70 9.98 20.20 12.65
C ASP A 70 11.17 19.85 11.74
N ALA A 71 11.80 18.70 11.96
CA ALA A 71 12.93 18.24 11.16
C ALA A 71 12.47 17.85 9.75
N ALA A 72 11.41 17.03 9.66
CA ALA A 72 10.79 16.66 8.40
C ALA A 72 10.17 17.87 7.68
N TRP A 73 9.62 18.84 8.42
CA TRP A 73 9.13 20.10 7.85
C TRP A 73 10.23 20.92 7.20
N THR A 74 11.38 21.02 7.86
CA THR A 74 12.55 21.72 7.33
C THR A 74 13.08 21.05 6.06
N GLU A 75 13.22 19.72 6.08
CA GLU A 75 13.64 18.95 4.89
C GLU A 75 12.65 19.10 3.74
N PHE A 76 11.35 19.04 4.04
CA PHE A 76 10.30 19.19 3.04
C PHE A 76 10.35 20.56 2.36
N ASN A 77 10.50 21.66 3.11
CA ASN A 77 10.65 22.99 2.51
C ASN A 77 11.91 23.11 1.65
N ALA A 78 13.05 22.58 2.12
CA ALA A 78 14.28 22.58 1.34
C ALA A 78 14.12 21.81 0.00
N LEU A 79 13.33 20.73 -0.01
CA LEU A 79 13.00 19.99 -1.23
C LEU A 79 12.09 20.77 -2.19
N LEU A 80 11.16 21.57 -1.65
CA LEU A 80 10.27 22.43 -2.45
C LEU A 80 11.00 23.64 -3.05
N ASP A 81 11.93 24.23 -2.30
CA ASP A 81 12.71 25.38 -2.75
C ASP A 81 13.80 25.02 -3.76
N ARG A 82 14.15 23.72 -3.85
CA ARG A 82 15.13 23.25 -4.82
C ARG A 82 14.66 23.53 -6.25
N PRO A 83 15.52 24.04 -7.14
CA PRO A 83 15.20 24.21 -8.55
C PRO A 83 14.65 22.92 -9.18
N VAL A 84 13.70 23.08 -10.09
CA VAL A 84 13.07 21.96 -10.78
C VAL A 84 14.14 21.16 -11.52
N GLN A 85 14.24 19.87 -11.21
CA GLN A 85 15.17 18.96 -11.88
C GLN A 85 14.41 18.11 -12.89
N PHE A 86 14.90 18.09 -14.12
CA PHE A 86 14.36 17.20 -15.13
C PHE A 86 14.61 15.74 -14.75
N LYS A 87 13.56 14.92 -14.82
CA LYS A 87 13.63 13.48 -14.52
C LYS A 87 13.23 12.71 -15.78
N GLU A 88 14.20 12.06 -16.42
CA GLU A 88 13.96 11.27 -17.64
C GLU A 88 12.88 10.20 -17.46
N THR A 89 12.88 9.52 -16.32
CA THR A 89 11.86 8.50 -15.99
C THR A 89 10.46 9.09 -15.93
N LEU A 90 10.32 10.32 -15.42
CA LEU A 90 9.04 11.02 -15.34
C LEU A 90 8.57 11.44 -16.74
N ALA A 91 9.48 11.94 -17.59
CA ALA A 91 9.17 12.25 -18.99
C ALA A 91 8.71 11.02 -19.76
N LYS A 92 9.41 9.88 -19.61
CA LYS A 92 9.02 8.59 -20.20
C LYS A 92 7.67 8.09 -19.68
N MET A 93 7.32 8.36 -18.43
CA MET A 93 6.03 8.00 -17.85
C MET A 93 4.90 8.83 -18.44
N PHE A 94 5.04 10.16 -18.53
CA PHE A 94 4.03 11.04 -19.12
C PHE A 94 3.85 10.84 -20.63
N ALA A 95 4.83 10.29 -21.33
CA ALA A 95 4.72 9.94 -22.75
C ALA A 95 3.89 8.67 -23.01
N LYS A 96 3.55 7.89 -21.97
CA LYS A 96 2.68 6.72 -22.11
C LYS A 96 1.21 7.14 -22.14
N PRO A 97 0.36 6.44 -22.91
CA PRO A 97 -1.08 6.69 -22.91
C PRO A 97 -1.63 6.63 -21.48
N SER A 98 -2.44 7.61 -21.12
CA SER A 98 -3.08 7.63 -19.80
C SER A 98 -4.15 6.54 -19.73
N ILE A 99 -4.28 5.87 -18.59
CA ILE A 99 -5.42 4.96 -18.35
C ILE A 99 -6.77 5.69 -18.29
N PHE A 100 -6.74 7.02 -18.17
CA PHE A 100 -7.91 7.89 -18.18
C PHE A 100 -8.23 8.47 -19.56
N GLU A 101 -7.32 8.32 -20.53
CA GLU A 101 -7.57 8.60 -21.94
C GLU A 101 -8.28 7.37 -22.54
N ARG A 102 -9.57 7.24 -22.25
CA ARG A 102 -10.42 6.33 -23.01
C ARG A 102 -10.71 6.99 -24.36
N ASP A 103 -10.53 6.22 -25.45
CA ASP A 103 -10.86 6.62 -26.81
C ASP A 103 -12.25 7.29 -26.84
N ALA A 104 -12.28 8.55 -27.28
CA ALA A 104 -13.50 9.27 -27.62
C ALA A 104 -14.06 8.77 -28.95
#